data_AF-A0A524PGL9-F1
#
_entry.id   AF-A0A524PGL9-F1
#
_cell.length_a   1.000
_cell.length_b   1.000
_cell.length_c   1.000
_cell.angle_alpha   90.00
_cell.angle_beta   90.00
_cell.angle_gamma   90.00
#
_symmetry.space_group_name_H-M   'P 1'
#
loop_
_entity.id
_entity.type
_entity.pdbx_description
1 polymer ?
#
loop_
_entity_poly.entity_id
_entity_poly.type
_entity_poly.pdbx_seq_one_letter_code
_entity_poly.pdbx_strand_id
1 'polypeptide(L)'
;MPATTIPSRAEIPQAYYWNAESVFPDVQAWDAEFQAIFRAIDNQAITTLAHIESGTELHRQLEAAFAWLLRAETVFVYAILEHSV
;
A
#
# COMPACT_ATOMS: atom_id res chain seq x y z
N MET A 1 -30.14 31.68 -4.21
CA MET A 1 -28.80 32.00 -3.68
C MET A 1 -28.03 30.69 -3.65
N PRO A 2 -26.90 30.56 -4.35
CA PRO A 2 -26.09 29.34 -4.23
C PRO A 2 -25.54 29.23 -2.81
N ALA A 3 -25.36 28.00 -2.32
CA ALA A 3 -24.84 27.73 -0.98
C ALA A 3 -23.46 28.38 -0.81
N THR A 4 -23.28 29.18 0.24
CA THR A 4 -22.04 29.90 0.56
C THR A 4 -21.05 29.08 1.39
N THR A 5 -21.35 27.81 1.65
CA THR A 5 -20.59 26.94 2.53
C THR A 5 -20.10 25.72 1.76
N ILE A 6 -18.79 25.48 1.83
CA ILE A 6 -18.17 24.28 1.29
C ILE A 6 -18.49 23.12 2.24
N PRO A 7 -19.06 21.99 1.76
CA PRO A 7 -19.39 20.86 2.61
C PRO A 7 -18.12 20.26 3.24
N SER A 8 -18.25 19.77 4.46
CA SER A 8 -17.25 18.91 5.07
C SER A 8 -17.16 17.60 4.30
N ARG A 9 -16.06 16.88 4.49
CA ARG A 9 -15.78 15.69 3.72
C ARG A 9 -16.84 14.59 3.92
N ALA A 10 -17.29 14.39 5.16
CA ALA A 10 -18.36 13.46 5.51
C ALA A 10 -19.73 13.80 4.88
N GLU A 11 -19.92 15.01 4.37
CA GLU A 11 -21.15 15.46 3.70
C GLU A 11 -21.10 15.26 2.18
N ILE A 12 -19.95 14.89 1.62
CA ILE A 12 -19.84 14.55 0.19
C ILE A 12 -20.52 13.19 -0.05
N PRO A 13 -21.36 13.02 -1.09
CA PRO A 13 -21.92 11.72 -1.45
C PRO A 13 -20.85 10.69 -1.81
N GLN A 14 -21.02 9.45 -1.34
CA GLN A 14 -20.07 8.35 -1.57
C GLN A 14 -19.78 8.06 -3.05
N ALA A 15 -20.73 8.38 -3.96
CA ALA A 15 -20.52 8.26 -5.41
C ALA A 15 -19.36 9.12 -5.96
N TYR A 16 -18.88 10.10 -5.19
CA TYR A 16 -17.74 10.94 -5.52
C TYR A 16 -16.45 10.56 -4.77
N TYR A 17 -16.45 9.42 -4.08
CA TYR A 17 -15.29 8.96 -3.32
C TYR A 17 -14.42 8.09 -4.20
N TRP A 18 -13.12 8.05 -3.89
CA TRP A 18 -12.25 7.00 -4.41
C TRP A 18 -12.71 5.65 -3.86
N ASN A 19 -12.58 4.59 -4.65
CA ASN A 19 -12.87 3.24 -4.18
C ASN A 19 -11.64 2.64 -3.48
N ALA A 20 -11.39 3.02 -2.23
CA ALA A 20 -10.30 2.45 -1.43
C ALA A 20 -10.48 0.94 -1.19
N GLU A 21 -11.73 0.46 -1.17
CA GLU A 21 -12.10 -0.96 -1.05
C GLU A 21 -11.56 -1.83 -2.20
N SER A 22 -11.21 -1.21 -3.34
CA SER A 22 -10.53 -1.90 -4.45
C SER A 22 -9.07 -2.28 -4.15
N VAL A 23 -8.48 -1.70 -3.10
CA VAL A 23 -7.10 -1.98 -2.67
C VAL A 23 -7.10 -2.89 -1.43
N PHE A 24 -7.82 -2.51 -0.38
CA PHE A 24 -8.11 -3.37 0.78
C PHE A 24 -9.58 -3.22 1.16
N PRO A 25 -10.27 -4.31 1.54
CA PRO A 25 -11.71 -4.26 1.86
C PRO A 25 -12.03 -3.39 3.08
N ASP A 26 -11.09 -3.26 4.02
CA ASP A 26 -11.23 -2.46 5.23
C ASP A 26 -9.85 -2.13 5.84
N VAL A 27 -9.87 -1.27 6.86
CA VAL A 27 -8.67 -0.86 7.59
C VAL A 27 -7.99 -2.02 8.33
N GLN A 28 -8.73 -3.07 8.69
CA GLN A 28 -8.18 -4.22 9.40
C GLN A 28 -7.32 -5.09 8.47
N ALA A 29 -7.77 -5.29 7.22
CA ALA A 29 -7.01 -5.97 6.18
C ALA A 29 -5.74 -5.17 5.81
N TRP A 30 -5.85 -3.84 5.73
CA TRP A 30 -4.71 -2.96 5.53
C TRP A 30 -3.68 -3.06 6.67
N ASP A 31 -4.13 -2.96 7.93
CA ASP A 31 -3.22 -3.04 9.09
C ASP A 31 -2.55 -4.42 9.17
N ALA A 32 -3.28 -5.51 8.92
CA ALA A 32 -2.71 -6.85 8.90
C ALA A 32 -1.55 -6.98 7.89
N GLU A 33 -1.70 -6.40 6.70
CA GLU A 33 -0.66 -6.39 5.66
C GLU A 33 0.51 -5.47 6.03
N PHE A 34 0.23 -4.27 6.56
CA PHE A 34 1.25 -3.36 7.09
C PHE A 34 2.12 -4.06 8.14
N GLN A 35 1.50 -4.69 9.14
CA GLN A 35 2.20 -5.46 10.18
C GLN A 35 2.96 -6.67 9.62
N ALA A 36 2.48 -7.30 8.54
CA ALA A 36 3.19 -8.40 7.89
C ALA A 36 4.49 -7.93 7.23
N ILE A 37 4.48 -6.76 6.56
CA ILE A 37 5.66 -6.16 5.96
C ILE A 37 6.68 -5.78 7.03
N PHE A 38 6.26 -5.12 8.11
CA PHE A 38 7.16 -4.75 9.21
C PHE A 38 7.80 -5.97 9.87
N ARG A 39 7.03 -7.02 10.13
CA ARG A 39 7.59 -8.29 10.63
C ARG A 39 8.58 -8.94 9.65
N ALA A 40 8.36 -8.79 8.34
CA ALA A 40 9.30 -9.32 7.35
C ALA A 40 10.62 -8.54 7.34
N ILE A 41 10.59 -7.22 7.56
CA ILE A 41 11.78 -6.38 7.75
C ILE A 41 12.53 -6.83 9.00
N ASP A 42 11.84 -6.94 10.13
CA ASP A 42 12.44 -7.30 11.42
C ASP A 42 13.07 -8.70 11.40
N ASN A 43 12.41 -9.64 10.73
CA ASN A 43 12.90 -11.01 10.56
C ASN A 43 13.96 -11.16 9.45
N GLN A 44 14.41 -10.06 8.83
CA GLN A 44 15.37 -10.06 7.72
C GLN A 44 14.91 -10.92 6.52
N ALA A 45 13.59 -11.14 6.38
CA ALA A 45 13.01 -11.86 5.25
C ALA A 45 13.02 -11.03 3.95
N ILE A 46 13.21 -9.71 4.07
CA ILE A 46 13.49 -8.82 2.95
C ILE A 46 15.00 -8.83 2.72
N THR A 47 15.42 -9.65 1.76
CA THR A 47 16.83 -9.82 1.41
C THR A 47 17.39 -8.51 0.86
N THR A 48 18.52 -8.07 1.40
CA THR A 48 19.33 -7.01 0.76
C THR A 48 19.99 -7.60 -0.47
N LEU A 49 20.01 -6.87 -1.60
CA LEU A 49 20.76 -7.28 -2.79
C LEU A 49 22.21 -7.49 -2.41
N ALA A 50 22.65 -8.74 -2.38
CA ALA A 50 24.01 -9.10 -1.98
C ALA A 50 24.47 -10.35 -2.72
N HIS A 51 25.75 -10.35 -3.07
CA HIS A 51 26.46 -11.46 -3.72
C HIS A 51 25.79 -12.00 -4.98
N ILE A 52 26.00 -11.31 -6.10
CA ILE A 52 25.47 -11.69 -7.41
C ILE A 52 26.58 -12.38 -8.21
N GLU A 53 26.51 -13.71 -8.32
CA GLU A 53 27.47 -14.50 -9.10
C GLU A 53 26.98 -14.82 -10.52
N SER A 54 25.68 -14.64 -10.80
CA SER A 54 25.08 -14.95 -12.10
C SER A 54 23.85 -14.09 -12.40
N GLY A 55 23.47 -14.03 -13.68
CA GLY A 55 22.24 -13.35 -14.10
C GLY A 55 20.96 -14.00 -13.55
N THR A 56 20.95 -15.33 -13.38
CA THR A 56 19.83 -16.05 -12.76
C THR A 56 19.66 -15.65 -11.30
N GLU A 57 20.77 -15.50 -10.58
CA GLU A 57 20.75 -15.07 -9.18
C GLU A 57 20.28 -13.62 -9.04
N LEU A 58 20.74 -12.72 -9.93
CA LEU A 58 20.24 -11.35 -9.99
C LEU A 58 18.72 -11.30 -10.24
N HIS A 59 18.24 -12.04 -11.25
CA HIS A 59 16.82 -12.08 -11.60
C HIS A 59 15.97 -12.51 -10.40
N ARG A 60 16.37 -13.60 -9.73
CA ARG A 60 15.69 -14.12 -8.54
C ARG A 60 15.64 -13.11 -7.41
N GLN A 61 16.75 -12.40 -7.13
CA GLN A 61 16.77 -11.40 -6.06
C GLN A 61 15.92 -10.17 -6.41
N LEU A 62 15.94 -9.71 -7.67
CA LEU A 62 15.10 -8.60 -8.13
C LEU A 62 13.61 -8.95 -8.05
N GLU A 63 13.22 -10.15 -8.46
CA GLU A 63 11.83 -10.61 -8.38
C GLU A 63 11.33 -10.59 -6.93
N ALA A 64 12.15 -11.08 -5.99
CA ALA A 64 11.83 -11.03 -4.56
C ALA A 64 11.73 -9.58 -4.04
N ALA A 65 12.66 -8.69 -4.44
CA ALA A 65 12.64 -7.30 -4.03
C ALA A 65 11.40 -6.55 -4.56
N PHE A 66 11.04 -6.76 -5.84
CA PHE A 66 9.87 -6.12 -6.43
C PHE A 66 8.55 -6.65 -5.86
N ALA A 67 8.48 -7.94 -5.50
CA ALA A 67 7.31 -8.48 -4.81
C ALA A 67 7.07 -7.77 -3.47
N TRP A 68 8.12 -7.50 -2.70
CA TRP A 68 8.02 -6.73 -1.45
C TRP A 68 7.68 -5.27 -1.68
N LEU A 69 8.31 -4.64 -2.68
CA LEU A 69 8.03 -3.24 -3.03
C LEU A 69 6.56 -3.05 -3.42
N LEU A 70 6.02 -3.91 -4.26
CA LEU A 70 4.62 -3.82 -4.70
C LEU A 70 3.64 -3.92 -3.53
N ARG A 71 3.92 -4.80 -2.56
CA ARG A 71 3.10 -4.91 -1.34
C ARG A 71 3.15 -3.63 -0.52
N ALA A 72 4.34 -3.05 -0.33
CA ALA A 72 4.50 -1.79 0.38
C ALA A 72 3.80 -0.62 -0.33
N GLU A 73 3.92 -0.53 -1.66
CA GLU A 73 3.21 0.46 -2.48
C GLU A 73 1.68 0.30 -2.38
N THR A 74 1.18 -0.94 -2.35
CA THR A 74 -0.26 -1.22 -2.17
C THR A 74 -0.77 -0.68 -0.83
N VAL A 75 -0.05 -0.94 0.26
CA VAL A 75 -0.34 -0.41 1.60
C VAL A 75 -0.31 1.12 1.62
N PHE A 76 0.66 1.73 0.93
CA PHE A 76 0.79 3.17 0.83
C PHE A 76 -0.36 3.81 0.04
N VAL A 77 -0.75 3.23 -1.09
CA VAL A 77 -1.86 3.73 -1.93
C VAL A 77 -3.16 3.73 -1.16
N TYR A 78 -3.49 2.65 -0.43
CA TYR A 78 -4.69 2.64 0.41
C TYR A 78 -4.68 3.77 1.44
N ALA A 79 -3.55 3.99 2.13
CA ALA A 79 -3.44 5.05 3.11
C ALA A 79 -3.64 6.46 2.50
N ILE A 80 -3.13 6.70 1.28
CA ILE A 80 -3.39 7.95 0.55
C ILE A 80 -4.87 8.08 0.20
N LEU A 81 -5.48 7.03 -0.36
CA LEU A 81 -6.88 7.07 -0.78
C LEU A 81 -7.78 7.33 0.44
N GLU A 82 -7.57 6.62 1.53
CA GLU A 82 -8.33 6.79 2.77
C GLU A 82 -8.12 8.16 3.42
N HIS A 83 -6.88 8.68 3.42
CA HIS A 83 -6.59 9.99 4.01
C HIS A 83 -7.04 11.18 3.15
N SER A 84 -7.16 10.99 1.84
CA SER A 84 -7.67 12.01 0.91
C SER A 84 -9.20 12.07 0.90
N VAL A 85 -9.84 11.16 1.65
CA VAL A 85 -11.28 10.98 1.77
C VAL A 85 -11.80 11.48 3.10
#